data_AF-A0A101GL46-F1
#
_entry.id   AF-A0A101GL46-F1
#
_cell.length_a   1.000
_cell.length_b   1.000
_cell.length_c   1.000
_cell.angle_alpha   90.00
_cell.angle_beta   90.00
_cell.angle_gamma   90.00
#
_symmetry.space_group_name_H-M   'P 1'
#
loop_
_entity.id
_entity.type
_entity.pdbx_description
1 polymer ?
#
loop_
_entity_poly.entity_id
_entity_poly.type
_entity_poly.pdbx_seq_one_letter_code
_entity_poly.pdbx_strand_id
1 'polypeptide(L)'
;SAQTFLGEYMAGGLLIVLGLDGVMKAREIGSGIHGGEIVIRGDVDDACLAPGAKKVPLTDEDRRRIAPVIREFAGEFGIDAEPLVNADYTRIIPASARPFAGKYTWE
;
A
#
# COMPACT_ATOMS: atom_id res chain seq x y z
N SER A 1 -10.45 -8.61 -0.98
CA SER A 1 -9.39 -8.60 -2.03
C SER A 1 -9.26 -7.20 -2.67
N ALA A 2 -8.29 -6.96 -3.55
CA ALA A 2 -8.14 -5.72 -4.34
C ALA A 2 -7.90 -6.05 -5.83
N GLN A 3 -8.20 -5.11 -6.73
CA GLN A 3 -8.13 -5.26 -8.19
C GLN A 3 -7.22 -4.17 -8.81
N THR A 4 -7.13 -4.15 -10.14
CA THR A 4 -6.36 -3.15 -10.92
C THR A 4 -6.71 -1.72 -10.51
N PHE A 5 -5.72 -0.83 -10.54
CA PHE A 5 -5.81 0.59 -10.15
C PHE A 5 -5.98 0.83 -8.63
N LEU A 6 -5.53 -0.11 -7.80
CA LEU A 6 -5.47 0.08 -6.36
C LEU A 6 -4.64 1.34 -6.01
N GLY A 7 -5.26 2.30 -5.31
CA GLY A 7 -4.61 3.54 -4.91
C GLY A 7 -4.35 4.52 -6.06
N GLU A 8 -5.12 4.43 -7.15
CA GLU A 8 -5.06 5.40 -8.23
C GLU A 8 -5.32 6.83 -7.71
N TYR A 9 -4.48 7.78 -8.13
CA TYR A 9 -4.49 9.18 -7.72
C TYR A 9 -4.46 9.41 -6.21
N MET A 10 -3.92 8.46 -5.44
CA MET A 10 -3.82 8.61 -3.99
C MET A 10 -2.98 9.84 -3.61
N ALA A 11 -3.56 10.69 -2.77
CA ALA A 11 -3.05 12.00 -2.39
C ALA A 11 -2.52 12.08 -0.95
N GLY A 12 -2.73 11.02 -0.16
CA GLY A 12 -2.48 11.01 1.27
C GLY A 12 -3.18 9.82 1.94
N GLY A 13 -2.90 9.64 3.23
CA GLY A 13 -3.49 8.57 4.04
C GLY A 13 -2.76 7.23 3.93
N LEU A 14 -3.39 6.21 4.51
CA LEU A 14 -2.88 4.85 4.62
C LEU A 14 -3.92 3.89 4.04
N LEU A 15 -3.52 3.09 3.06
CA LEU A 15 -4.34 2.02 2.50
C LEU A 15 -3.72 0.67 2.90
N ILE A 16 -4.47 -0.20 3.56
CA ILE A 16 -4.02 -1.56 3.93
C ILE A 16 -4.85 -2.61 3.19
N VAL A 17 -4.20 -3.53 2.49
CA VAL A 17 -4.85 -4.70 1.87
C VAL A 17 -4.44 -5.96 2.61
N LEU A 18 -5.37 -6.53 3.37
CA LEU A 18 -5.15 -7.75 4.15
C LEU A 18 -5.30 -9.03 3.33
N GLY A 19 -5.97 -9.02 2.17
CA GLY A 19 -6.05 -10.20 1.29
C GLY A 19 -6.62 -11.46 1.98
N LEU A 20 -7.72 -11.32 2.74
CA LEU A 20 -8.33 -12.44 3.48
C LEU A 20 -8.87 -13.55 2.56
N ASP A 21 -9.30 -13.18 1.34
CA ASP A 21 -9.90 -14.10 0.35
C ASP A 21 -8.89 -14.67 -0.65
N GLY A 22 -7.59 -14.57 -0.36
CA GLY A 22 -6.50 -15.08 -1.20
C GLY A 22 -5.71 -14.00 -1.95
N VAL A 23 -4.93 -14.46 -2.94
CA VAL A 23 -3.90 -13.68 -3.62
C VAL A 23 -4.51 -12.55 -4.46
N MET A 24 -3.99 -11.34 -4.27
CA MET A 24 -4.37 -10.15 -5.02
C MET A 24 -3.94 -10.27 -6.50
N LYS A 25 -4.85 -9.94 -7.43
CA LYS A 25 -4.58 -9.87 -8.88
C LYS A 25 -4.63 -8.42 -9.37
N ALA A 26 -3.96 -7.52 -8.67
CA ALA A 26 -3.93 -6.10 -9.04
C ALA A 26 -2.76 -5.81 -9.99
N ARG A 27 -3.00 -4.88 -10.92
CA ARG A 27 -2.00 -4.21 -11.75
C ARG A 27 -2.20 -2.69 -11.63
N GLU A 28 -1.26 -1.91 -12.14
CA GLU A 28 -1.33 -0.44 -12.09
C GLU A 28 -1.47 0.09 -10.65
N ILE A 29 -0.86 -0.58 -9.67
CA ILE A 29 -0.93 -0.20 -8.26
C ILE A 29 -0.24 1.16 -8.09
N GLY A 30 -0.97 2.11 -7.51
CA GLY A 30 -0.47 3.47 -7.27
C GLY A 30 -0.35 4.32 -8.55
N SER A 31 -1.13 4.05 -9.60
CA SER A 31 -1.13 4.93 -10.79
C SER A 31 -1.48 6.37 -10.40
N GLY A 32 -0.60 7.32 -10.70
CA GLY A 32 -0.79 8.73 -10.32
C GLY A 32 -0.69 9.01 -8.81
N ILE A 33 -0.13 8.08 -8.02
CA ILE A 33 0.10 8.29 -6.59
C ILE A 33 1.01 9.52 -6.37
N HIS A 34 0.57 10.42 -5.50
CA HIS A 34 1.30 11.65 -5.18
C HIS A 34 1.41 11.93 -3.68
N GLY A 35 0.70 11.17 -2.84
CA GLY A 35 0.89 11.17 -1.40
C GLY A 35 0.33 9.91 -0.74
N GLY A 36 0.69 9.70 0.52
CA GLY A 36 0.25 8.55 1.31
C GLY A 36 1.07 7.28 1.05
N GLU A 37 0.53 6.15 1.51
CA GLU A 37 1.16 4.84 1.37
C GLU A 37 0.12 3.72 1.21
N ILE A 38 0.55 2.66 0.52
CA ILE A 38 -0.22 1.44 0.33
C ILE A 38 0.59 0.30 0.95
N VAL A 39 -0.04 -0.48 1.84
CA VAL A 39 0.56 -1.61 2.55
C VAL A 39 -0.24 -2.87 2.20
N ILE A 40 0.40 -3.87 1.61
CA ILE A 40 -0.27 -5.07 1.09
C ILE A 40 0.33 -6.29 1.78
N ARG A 41 -0.52 -7.15 2.36
CA ARG A 41 -0.08 -8.39 2.99
C ARG A 41 0.51 -9.33 1.94
N GLY A 42 1.73 -9.81 2.19
CA GLY A 42 2.51 -10.64 1.28
C GLY A 42 3.42 -9.84 0.35
N ASP A 43 4.04 -10.56 -0.58
CA ASP A 43 4.86 -9.97 -1.64
C ASP A 43 3.97 -9.53 -2.83
N VAL A 44 4.39 -8.47 -3.49
CA VAL A 44 3.75 -7.93 -4.70
C VAL A 44 4.80 -7.98 -5.78
N ASP A 45 4.50 -8.31 -7.04
CA ASP A 45 5.50 -8.21 -8.11
C ASP A 45 5.76 -6.73 -8.46
N ASP A 46 7.01 -6.34 -8.77
CA ASP A 46 7.30 -4.99 -9.26
C ASP A 46 6.53 -4.69 -10.57
N ALA A 47 6.25 -5.72 -11.38
CA ALA A 47 5.45 -5.61 -12.60
C ALA A 47 3.98 -5.22 -12.33
N CYS A 48 3.51 -5.28 -11.09
CA CYS A 48 2.16 -4.83 -10.70
C CYS A 48 2.09 -3.34 -10.41
N LEU A 49 3.22 -2.65 -10.22
CA LEU A 49 3.28 -1.23 -9.88
C LEU A 49 3.09 -0.36 -11.12
N ALA A 50 2.33 0.72 -10.98
CA ALA A 50 2.28 1.75 -11.98
C ALA A 50 3.55 2.62 -11.97
N PRO A 51 3.89 3.30 -13.09
CA PRO A 51 4.94 4.31 -13.11
C PRO A 51 4.70 5.39 -12.04
N GLY A 52 5.73 5.67 -11.24
CA GLY A 52 5.65 6.67 -10.17
C GLY A 52 5.31 6.09 -8.79
N ALA A 53 5.04 4.79 -8.68
CA ALA A 53 5.03 4.07 -7.42
C ALA A 53 6.35 3.30 -7.23
N LYS A 54 6.76 3.07 -5.99
CA LYS A 54 7.91 2.19 -5.67
C LYS A 54 7.66 1.41 -4.39
N LYS A 55 8.25 0.21 -4.32
CA LYS A 55 8.37 -0.52 -3.06
C LYS A 55 9.45 0.07 -2.18
N VAL A 56 9.24 -0.04 -0.88
CA VAL A 56 10.22 0.27 0.14
C VAL A 56 10.13 -0.76 1.27
N PRO A 57 11.23 -1.03 2.00
CA PRO A 57 11.20 -1.96 3.11
C PRO A 57 10.20 -1.54 4.18
N LEU A 58 9.34 -2.46 4.62
CA LEU A 58 8.49 -2.27 5.78
C LEU A 58 9.33 -2.41 7.06
N THR A 59 9.48 -1.33 7.82
CA THR A 59 10.28 -1.33 9.04
C THR A 59 9.45 -1.77 10.24
N ASP A 60 10.11 -2.06 11.37
CA ASP A 60 9.42 -2.34 12.63
C ASP A 60 8.60 -1.15 13.14
N GLU A 61 9.02 0.08 12.83
CA GLU A 61 8.26 1.28 13.16
C GLU A 61 6.96 1.34 12.37
N ASP A 62 7.01 1.03 11.08
CA ASP A 62 5.83 0.93 10.23
C ASP A 62 4.90 -0.17 10.71
N ARG A 63 5.45 -1.34 11.07
CA ARG A 63 4.68 -2.44 11.66
C ARG A 63 3.95 -1.99 12.91
N ARG A 64 4.64 -1.31 13.85
CA ARG A 64 4.02 -0.75 15.06
C ARG A 64 2.92 0.25 14.75
N ARG A 65 3.08 1.06 13.71
CA ARG A 65 2.12 2.07 13.28
C ARG A 65 0.87 1.49 12.63
N ILE A 66 0.98 0.44 11.83
CA ILE A 66 -0.18 -0.20 11.18
C ILE A 66 -0.88 -1.21 12.09
N ALA A 67 -0.19 -1.80 13.08
CA ALA A 67 -0.75 -2.78 13.99
C ALA A 67 -2.06 -2.35 14.69
N PRO A 68 -2.20 -1.13 15.26
CA PRO A 68 -3.47 -0.70 15.87
C PRO A 68 -4.61 -0.65 14.84
N VAL A 69 -4.35 -0.22 13.61
CA VAL A 69 -5.37 -0.17 12.53
C VAL A 69 -5.84 -1.57 12.16
N ILE A 70 -4.92 -2.53 12.07
CA ILE A 70 -5.25 -3.93 11.80
C ILE A 70 -6.04 -4.54 12.97
N ARG A 71 -5.67 -4.24 14.22
CA ARG A 71 -6.41 -4.73 15.41
C ARG A 71 -7.82 -4.15 15.51
N GLU A 72 -7.99 -2.87 15.19
CA GLU A 72 -9.30 -2.22 15.11
C GLU A 72 -10.18 -2.91 14.06
N PHE A 73 -9.68 -3.05 12.82
CA PHE A 73 -10.35 -3.82 11.78
C PHE A 73 -10.72 -5.23 12.27
N ALA A 74 -9.77 -5.95 12.86
CA ALA A 74 -9.99 -7.31 13.31
C ALA A 74 -11.07 -7.41 14.39
N GLY A 75 -11.14 -6.43 15.30
CA GLY A 75 -12.16 -6.33 16.33
C GLY A 75 -13.56 -6.14 15.75
N GLU A 76 -13.71 -5.23 14.78
CA GLU A 76 -15.00 -4.97 14.11
C GLU A 76 -15.53 -6.19 13.34
N PHE A 77 -14.63 -7.01 12.80
CA PHE A 77 -14.99 -8.21 12.02
C PHE A 77 -14.92 -9.52 12.83
N GLY A 78 -14.57 -9.47 14.11
CA GLY A 78 -14.48 -10.66 14.98
C GLY A 78 -13.44 -11.69 14.54
N ILE A 79 -12.33 -11.24 13.94
CA ILE A 79 -11.23 -12.10 13.48
C ILE A 79 -10.00 -11.96 14.38
N ASP A 80 -9.13 -12.98 14.38
CA ASP A 80 -7.86 -12.90 15.11
C ASP A 80 -6.88 -11.94 14.40
N ALA A 81 -6.48 -10.90 15.12
CA ALA A 81 -5.61 -9.85 14.60
C ALA A 81 -4.14 -10.28 14.52
N GLU A 82 -3.66 -11.14 15.42
CA GLU A 82 -2.23 -11.37 15.58
C GLU A 82 -1.56 -12.05 14.37
N PRO A 83 -2.21 -13.01 13.68
CA PRO A 83 -1.72 -13.52 12.41
C PRO A 83 -1.61 -12.44 11.33
N LEU A 84 -2.49 -11.42 11.36
CA LEU A 84 -2.44 -10.30 10.44
C LEU A 84 -1.32 -9.32 10.81
N VAL A 85 -1.20 -8.96 12.09
CA VAL A 85 -0.18 -8.02 12.58
C VAL A 85 1.24 -8.55 12.32
N ASN A 86 1.45 -9.86 12.45
CA ASN A 86 2.76 -10.50 12.32
C ASN A 86 3.09 -11.00 10.91
N ALA A 87 2.17 -10.86 9.94
CA ALA A 87 2.42 -11.24 8.56
C ALA A 87 3.50 -10.37 7.88
N ASP A 88 4.01 -10.84 6.75
CA ASP A 88 4.85 -10.04 5.87
C ASP A 88 4.01 -9.06 5.05
N TYR A 89 4.57 -7.90 4.76
CA TYR A 89 3.91 -6.83 4.05
C TYR A 89 4.84 -6.14 3.05
N THR A 90 4.29 -5.84 1.88
CA THR A 90 4.89 -4.93 0.92
C THR A 90 4.39 -3.51 1.18
N ARG A 91 5.30 -2.55 1.36
CA ARG A 91 4.95 -1.13 1.42
C ARG A 91 5.27 -0.44 0.09
N ILE A 92 4.31 0.34 -0.41
CA ILE A 92 4.37 1.07 -1.67
C ILE A 92 4.10 2.54 -1.40
N ILE A 93 4.95 3.41 -1.93
CA ILE A 93 4.89 4.87 -1.76
C ILE A 93 5.11 5.59 -3.10
N PRO A 94 4.84 6.92 -3.19
CA PRO A 94 5.32 7.71 -4.32
C PRO A 94 6.82 7.53 -4.56
N ALA A 95 7.21 7.35 -5.81
CA ALA A 95 8.61 7.25 -6.21
C ALA A 95 9.37 8.56 -5.96
N SER A 96 8.66 9.69 -6.07
CA SER A 96 9.16 11.05 -5.90
C SER A 96 8.22 11.86 -5.01
N ALA A 97 8.77 12.74 -4.17
CA ALA A 97 8.00 13.76 -3.47
C ALA A 97 7.43 14.84 -4.41
N ARG A 98 7.91 14.88 -5.67
CA ARG A 98 7.40 15.74 -6.75
C ARG A 98 7.10 14.88 -7.99
N PRO A 99 6.03 14.08 -8.00
CA PRO A 99 5.73 13.15 -9.08
C PRO A 99 5.35 13.85 -10.40
N PHE A 100 5.09 15.15 -10.37
CA PHE A 100 4.77 15.98 -11.54
C PHE A 100 5.82 17.05 -11.87
N ALA A 101 6.98 17.04 -11.19
CA ALA A 101 8.08 17.95 -11.54
C ALA A 101 8.47 17.75 -13.03
N GLY A 102 8.58 18.84 -13.79
CA GLY A 102 8.90 18.81 -15.23
C GLY A 102 7.73 18.47 -16.17
N LYS A 103 6.51 18.23 -15.67
CA LYS A 103 5.31 18.06 -16.54
C LYS A 103 4.54 19.37 -16.79
N TYR A 104 4.58 20.30 -15.84
CA TYR A 104 3.81 21.55 -15.88
C TYR A 104 4.66 22.81 -15.68
N THR A 105 5.97 22.65 -15.55
CA THR A 105 6.94 23.75 -15.39
C THR A 105 8.11 23.50 -16.34
N TRP A 106 8.52 24.53 -17.07
CA TRP A 106 9.59 24.50 -18.09
C TRP A 106 10.94 24.90 -17.50
N GLU A 107 11.44 24.21 -16.47
CA GLU A 107 12.83 24.38 -16.01
C GLU A 107 13.49 23.04 -15.71
#